data_AF-K1QZU7-F1
#
_entry.id   AF-K1QZU7-F1
#
_cell.length_a   1.000
_cell.length_b   1.000
_cell.length_c   1.000
_cell.angle_alpha   90.00
_cell.angle_beta   90.00
_cell.angle_gamma   90.00
#
_symmetry.space_group_name_H-M   'P 1'
#
loop_
_entity.id
_entity.type
_entity.pdbx_description
1 polymer ?
#
loop_
_entity_poly.entity_id
_entity_poly.type
_entity_poly.pdbx_seq_one_letter_code
_entity_poly.pdbx_strand_id
1 'polypeptide(L)'
;MQSKHGPLEKSRVKTMSDTSRPVIKLPIVDMSKTESDRAGLAKIVVDALENIGFLFIDNVEGLDFDRLFQACQWFFSLPPEKKRKLCRKNWVPENPNIYRGYFPVVEGEPSRKEGFEFGRAVRPDDIQVT
;
A
#
# COMPACT_ATOMS: atom_id res chain seq x y z
N MET A 1 26.54 28.47 40.29
CA MET A 1 26.95 27.44 39.31
C MET A 1 26.40 27.85 37.95
N GLN A 2 27.24 28.38 37.06
CA GLN A 2 26.84 28.75 35.70
C GLN A 2 26.96 27.52 34.80
N SER A 3 25.85 27.10 34.21
CA SER A 3 25.79 26.02 33.21
C SER A 3 26.19 26.58 31.84
N LYS A 4 27.31 26.09 31.30
CA LYS A 4 27.76 26.37 29.93
C LYS A 4 26.98 25.45 28.99
N HIS A 5 26.13 26.00 28.13
CA HIS A 5 25.62 25.29 26.95
C HIS A 5 26.07 26.07 25.72
N GLY A 6 27.15 25.59 25.08
CA GLY A 6 27.55 26.07 23.76
C GLY A 6 26.55 25.59 22.69
N PRO A 7 26.41 26.30 21.56
CA PRO A 7 25.47 25.90 20.51
C PRO A 7 25.88 24.56 19.90
N LEU A 8 24.93 23.62 19.76
CA LEU A 8 25.13 22.41 18.99
C LEU A 8 25.39 22.77 17.53
N GLU A 9 26.57 22.41 17.05
CA GLU A 9 26.98 22.51 15.66
C GLU A 9 26.03 21.66 14.81
N LYS A 10 25.24 22.30 13.94
CA LYS A 10 24.37 21.62 12.98
C LYS A 10 25.27 20.90 11.97
N SER A 11 25.55 19.62 12.20
CA SER A 11 26.23 18.77 11.22
C SER A 11 25.43 18.81 9.92
N ARG A 12 26.00 19.44 8.90
CA ARG A 12 25.46 19.51 7.54
C ARG A 12 25.34 18.07 7.03
N VAL A 13 24.13 17.51 7.03
CA VAL A 13 23.84 16.21 6.41
C VAL A 13 24.16 16.37 4.92
N LYS A 14 25.33 15.87 4.51
CA LYS A 14 25.65 15.67 3.11
C LYS A 14 24.73 14.56 2.62
N THR A 15 23.73 14.90 1.82
CA THR A 15 22.97 13.94 1.03
C THR A 15 23.93 13.34 0.01
N MET A 16 24.59 12.24 0.36
CA MET A 16 25.23 11.40 -0.65
C MET A 16 24.10 10.74 -1.43
N SER A 17 23.98 11.06 -2.72
CA SER A 17 23.20 10.23 -3.62
C SER A 17 23.90 8.86 -3.68
N ASP A 18 23.33 7.87 -3.03
CA ASP A 18 23.80 6.49 -3.05
C ASP A 18 23.59 5.90 -4.46
N THR A 19 24.55 6.16 -5.35
CA THR A 19 24.57 5.65 -6.74
C THR A 19 24.95 4.16 -6.82
N SER A 20 25.08 3.47 -5.68
CA SER A 20 25.51 2.06 -5.64
C SER A 20 24.38 1.06 -5.91
N ARG A 21 23.12 1.50 -5.86
CA ARG A 21 21.97 0.61 -6.03
C ARG A 21 21.55 0.56 -7.50
N PRO A 22 21.37 -0.64 -8.07
CA PRO A 22 20.90 -0.78 -9.44
C PRO A 22 19.49 -0.17 -9.57
N VAL A 23 19.33 0.74 -10.52
CA VAL A 23 18.01 1.26 -10.89
C VAL A 23 17.40 0.31 -11.91
N ILE A 24 16.35 -0.39 -11.51
CA ILE A 24 15.59 -1.27 -12.40
C ILE A 24 14.49 -0.45 -13.06
N LYS A 25 14.46 -0.45 -14.39
CA LYS A 25 13.34 0.11 -15.15
C LYS A 25 12.25 -0.94 -15.22
N LEU A 26 11.09 -0.64 -14.64
CA LEU A 26 9.94 -1.52 -14.72
C LEU A 26 9.18 -1.27 -16.03
N PRO A 27 8.79 -2.32 -16.76
CA PRO A 27 7.95 -2.18 -17.94
C PRO A 27 6.56 -1.67 -17.56
N ILE A 28 5.94 -0.93 -18.48
CA ILE A 28 4.61 -0.36 -18.33
C ILE A 28 3.66 -1.09 -19.27
N VAL A 29 2.55 -1.59 -18.73
CA VAL A 29 1.42 -2.13 -19.46
C VAL A 29 0.37 -1.03 -19.57
N ASP A 30 0.25 -0.48 -20.78
CA ASP A 30 -0.68 0.61 -21.09
C ASP A 30 -2.05 0.05 -21.45
N MET A 31 -3.00 0.15 -20.52
CA MET A 31 -4.32 -0.46 -20.66
C MET A 31 -5.19 0.21 -21.72
N SER A 32 -4.86 1.43 -22.18
CA SER A 32 -5.61 2.05 -23.27
C SER A 32 -5.36 1.38 -24.63
N LYS A 33 -4.36 0.49 -24.72
CA LYS A 33 -3.97 -0.22 -25.95
C LYS A 33 -4.47 -1.66 -26.01
N THR A 34 -5.26 -2.12 -25.04
CA THR A 34 -5.76 -3.50 -24.99
C THR A 34 -6.50 -3.91 -26.25
N GLU A 35 -7.28 -3.02 -26.85
CA GLU A 35 -8.02 -3.30 -28.09
C GLU A 35 -7.12 -3.26 -29.34
N SER A 36 -6.11 -2.39 -29.36
CA SER A 36 -5.25 -2.18 -30.54
C SER A 36 -4.02 -3.10 -30.59
N ASP A 37 -3.49 -3.50 -29.44
CA ASP A 37 -2.24 -4.28 -29.33
C ASP A 37 -2.25 -5.24 -28.14
N ARG A 38 -3.30 -6.04 -28.02
CA ARG A 38 -3.44 -7.03 -26.95
C ARG A 38 -2.24 -7.99 -26.88
N ALA A 39 -1.74 -8.45 -28.03
CA ALA A 39 -0.67 -9.43 -28.10
C ALA A 39 0.68 -8.84 -27.66
N GLY A 40 0.99 -7.60 -28.05
CA GLY A 40 2.19 -6.89 -27.59
C GLY A 40 2.17 -6.67 -26.08
N LEU A 41 1.04 -6.22 -25.53
CA LEU A 41 0.88 -6.04 -24.09
C LEU A 41 1.02 -7.36 -23.31
N ALA A 42 0.43 -8.46 -23.80
CA ALA A 42 0.56 -9.76 -23.18
C ALA A 42 2.02 -10.24 -23.15
N LYS A 43 2.79 -9.99 -24.22
CA LYS A 43 4.22 -10.29 -24.26
C LYS A 43 5.01 -9.50 -23.21
N ILE A 44 4.69 -8.21 -23.02
CA ILE A 44 5.30 -7.38 -21.97
C ILE A 44 5.02 -7.96 -20.59
N VAL A 45 3.78 -8.37 -20.32
CA VAL A 45 3.41 -8.99 -19.03
C VAL A 45 4.22 -10.25 -18.77
N VAL A 46 4.26 -11.18 -19.73
CA VAL A 46 4.99 -12.45 -19.57
C VAL A 46 6.48 -12.18 -19.33
N ASP A 47 7.11 -11.38 -20.19
CA ASP A 47 8.54 -11.07 -20.10
C ASP A 47 8.91 -10.39 -18.77
N ALA A 48 8.09 -9.44 -18.31
CA ALA A 48 8.30 -8.74 -17.05
C ALA A 48 8.22 -9.68 -15.84
N LEU A 49 7.23 -10.58 -15.83
CA LEU A 49 7.00 -11.50 -14.70
C LEU A 49 8.00 -12.67 -14.68
N GLU A 50 8.51 -13.09 -15.83
CA GLU A 50 9.56 -14.12 -15.91
C GLU A 50 10.94 -13.60 -15.50
N ASN A 51 11.26 -12.34 -15.81
CA ASN A 51 12.63 -11.82 -15.69
C ASN A 51 12.83 -10.78 -14.58
N ILE A 52 11.81 -9.98 -14.25
CA ILE A 52 11.89 -8.88 -13.26
C ILE A 52 11.03 -9.17 -12.04
N GLY A 53 9.86 -9.79 -12.23
CA GLY A 53 8.86 -10.05 -11.20
C GLY A 53 7.95 -8.84 -10.89
N PHE A 54 8.17 -7.70 -11.55
CA PHE A 54 7.40 -6.47 -11.35
C PHE A 54 7.15 -5.74 -12.68
N LEU A 55 6.00 -5.07 -12.75
CA LEU A 55 5.61 -4.18 -13.85
C LEU A 55 4.66 -3.10 -13.30
N PHE A 56 4.50 -2.02 -14.06
CA PHE A 56 3.45 -1.02 -13.83
C PHE A 56 2.27 -1.26 -14.78
N ILE A 57 1.07 -1.03 -14.29
CA ILE A 57 -0.15 -0.97 -15.12
C ILE A 57 -0.60 0.49 -15.10
N ASP A 58 -0.84 1.05 -16.28
CA ASP A 58 -1.22 2.45 -16.45
C ASP A 58 -2.44 2.60 -17.37
N ASN A 59 -3.04 3.80 -17.40
CA ASN A 59 -4.22 4.14 -18.19
C ASN A 59 -5.40 3.18 -18.02
N VAL A 60 -5.63 2.71 -16.79
CA VAL A 60 -6.80 1.88 -16.45
C VAL A 60 -8.06 2.74 -16.51
N GLU A 61 -9.00 2.38 -17.37
CA GLU A 61 -10.27 3.08 -17.48
C GLU A 61 -11.04 3.09 -16.15
N GLY A 62 -11.52 4.27 -15.75
CA GLY A 62 -12.31 4.45 -14.53
C GLY A 62 -11.51 4.47 -13.22
N LEU A 63 -10.18 4.35 -13.26
CA LEU A 63 -9.33 4.45 -12.07
C LEU A 63 -9.02 5.90 -11.73
N ASP A 64 -9.42 6.33 -10.53
CA ASP A 64 -9.20 7.68 -10.01
C ASP A 64 -8.28 7.61 -8.78
N PHE A 65 -6.98 7.84 -9.00
CA PHE A 65 -5.97 7.80 -7.95
C PHE A 65 -6.10 8.95 -6.94
N ASP A 66 -6.60 10.11 -7.36
CA ASP A 66 -6.79 11.26 -6.48
C ASP A 66 -7.91 10.98 -5.48
N ARG A 67 -9.05 10.45 -5.97
CA ARG A 67 -10.14 10.02 -5.11
C ARG A 67 -9.74 8.88 -4.19
N LEU A 68 -8.97 7.91 -4.68
CA LEU A 68 -8.43 6.83 -3.84
C LEU A 68 -7.53 7.40 -2.73
N PHE A 69 -6.65 8.34 -3.06
CA PHE A 69 -5.76 8.98 -2.09
C PHE A 69 -6.56 9.80 -1.06
N GLN A 70 -7.56 10.57 -1.49
CA GLN A 70 -8.46 11.31 -0.60
C GLN A 70 -9.22 10.38 0.35
N ALA A 71 -9.71 9.23 -0.14
CA ALA A 71 -10.38 8.23 0.69
C ALA A 71 -9.44 7.66 1.76
N CYS A 72 -8.19 7.36 1.40
CA CYS A 72 -7.15 6.94 2.35
C CYS A 72 -6.89 8.02 3.40
N GLN A 73 -6.67 9.28 2.98
CA GLN A 73 -6.44 10.39 3.90
C GLN A 73 -7.60 10.57 4.88
N TRP A 74 -8.83 10.57 4.36
CA TRP A 74 -10.04 10.64 5.18
C TRP A 74 -10.08 9.52 6.21
N PHE A 75 -9.96 8.26 5.76
CA PHE A 75 -10.08 7.10 6.64
C PHE A 75 -9.00 7.08 7.72
N PHE A 76 -7.72 7.27 7.37
CA PHE A 76 -6.62 7.18 8.33
C PHE A 76 -6.55 8.38 9.28
N SER A 77 -7.15 9.51 8.91
CA SER A 77 -7.34 10.67 9.81
C SER A 77 -8.46 10.48 10.85
N LEU A 78 -9.30 9.45 10.72
CA LEU A 78 -10.37 9.19 11.68
C LEU A 78 -9.80 8.90 13.07
N PRO A 79 -10.49 9.34 14.14
CA PRO A 79 -10.12 8.98 15.50
C PRO A 79 -10.00 7.46 15.71
N PRO A 80 -9.04 6.99 16.53
CA PRO A 80 -8.79 5.56 16.74
C PRO A 80 -10.04 4.76 17.14
N GLU A 81 -10.93 5.33 17.94
CA GLU A 81 -12.18 4.70 18.37
C GLU A 81 -13.15 4.45 17.23
N LYS A 82 -13.14 5.29 16.18
CA LYS A 82 -13.94 5.05 14.97
C LYS A 82 -13.35 3.92 14.14
N LYS A 83 -12.02 3.90 13.97
CA LYS A 83 -11.33 2.83 13.25
C LYS A 83 -11.45 1.48 13.98
N ARG A 84 -11.41 1.48 15.32
CA ARG A 84 -11.54 0.29 16.18
C ARG A 84 -12.86 -0.47 15.98
N LYS A 85 -13.96 0.23 15.67
CA LYS A 85 -15.26 -0.39 15.35
C LYS A 85 -15.24 -1.21 14.05
N LEU A 86 -14.24 -0.99 13.21
CA LEU A 86 -14.05 -1.67 11.94
C LEU A 86 -12.90 -2.70 11.99
N CYS A 87 -12.24 -2.86 13.15
CA CYS A 87 -11.16 -3.83 13.33
C CYS A 87 -11.65 -5.25 13.03
N ARG A 88 -10.74 -6.07 12.52
CA ARG A 88 -10.98 -7.52 12.47
C ARG A 88 -11.06 -8.14 13.87
N LYS A 89 -11.76 -9.26 13.96
CA LYS A 89 -12.13 -9.99 15.18
C LYS A 89 -10.92 -10.46 15.98
N ASN A 90 -9.80 -10.75 15.31
CA ASN A 90 -8.54 -11.12 15.95
C ASN A 90 -7.92 -9.97 16.78
N TRP A 91 -8.24 -8.70 16.50
CA TRP A 91 -7.84 -7.56 17.34
C TRP A 91 -8.96 -7.07 18.27
N VAL A 92 -10.23 -7.20 17.85
CA VAL A 92 -11.41 -6.78 18.63
C VAL A 92 -12.45 -7.90 18.57
N PRO A 93 -12.48 -8.83 19.55
CA PRO A 93 -13.32 -10.04 19.51
C PRO A 93 -14.82 -9.79 19.33
N GLU A 94 -15.30 -8.60 19.70
CA GLU A 94 -16.70 -8.19 19.57
C GLU A 94 -17.09 -7.83 18.14
N ASN A 95 -16.13 -7.54 17.25
CA ASN A 95 -16.41 -7.13 15.88
C ASN A 95 -16.75 -8.34 15.00
N PRO A 96 -17.67 -8.19 14.02
CA PRO A 96 -18.06 -9.26 13.12
C PRO A 96 -17.04 -9.51 11.99
N ASN A 97 -16.07 -8.62 11.81
CA ASN A 97 -15.09 -8.62 10.73
C ASN A 97 -14.09 -9.77 10.89
N ILE A 98 -14.21 -10.85 10.10
CA ILE A 98 -13.29 -12.00 10.19
C ILE A 98 -12.02 -11.74 9.36
N TYR A 99 -12.18 -11.76 8.03
CA TYR A 99 -11.04 -11.68 7.11
C TYR A 99 -10.71 -10.23 6.70
N ARG A 100 -11.73 -9.39 6.51
CA ARG A 100 -11.60 -8.02 6.00
C ARG A 100 -12.05 -6.97 7.01
N GLY A 101 -11.44 -5.81 6.96
CA GLY A 101 -11.65 -4.69 7.86
C GLY A 101 -10.35 -3.98 8.16
N TYR A 102 -10.39 -3.16 9.20
CA TYR A 102 -9.23 -2.43 9.69
C TYR A 102 -8.27 -3.37 10.43
N PHE A 103 -6.97 -3.15 10.24
CA PHE A 103 -5.93 -3.67 11.11
C PHE A 103 -5.04 -2.51 11.61
N PRO A 104 -4.78 -2.43 12.93
CA PRO A 104 -3.97 -1.38 13.50
C PRO A 104 -2.47 -1.67 13.35
N VAL A 105 -1.64 -0.65 13.62
CA VAL A 105 -0.23 -0.88 13.95
C VAL A 105 -0.16 -1.65 15.27
N VAL A 106 0.54 -2.80 15.27
CA VAL A 106 0.74 -3.61 16.46
C VAL A 106 2.16 -3.40 16.99
N GLU A 107 2.28 -3.07 18.27
CA GLU A 107 3.59 -2.90 18.90
C GLU A 107 4.35 -4.23 18.93
N GLY A 108 5.64 -4.20 18.60
CA GLY A 108 6.47 -5.41 18.53
C GLY A 108 6.32 -6.24 17.25
N GLU A 109 5.35 -5.93 16.36
CA GLU A 109 5.28 -6.59 15.06
C GLU A 109 6.25 -5.94 14.04
N PRO A 110 6.83 -6.75 13.12
CA PRO A 110 7.70 -6.21 12.07
C PRO A 110 6.92 -5.32 11.09
N SER A 111 5.61 -5.54 10.95
CA SER A 111 4.75 -4.70 10.12
C SER A 111 4.37 -3.41 10.85
N ARG A 112 5.08 -2.32 10.57
CA ARG A 112 4.82 -0.99 11.15
C ARG A 112 3.82 -0.20 10.29
N LYS A 113 2.68 -0.81 9.96
CA LYS A 113 1.62 -0.22 9.13
C LYS A 113 0.23 -0.49 9.72
N GLU A 114 -0.66 0.46 9.51
CA GLU A 114 -2.11 0.23 9.59
C GLU A 114 -2.68 0.06 8.18
N GLY A 115 -3.88 -0.49 8.08
CA GLY A 115 -4.54 -0.64 6.80
C GLY A 115 -6.00 -1.07 6.92
N PHE A 116 -6.73 -0.91 5.82
CA PHE A 116 -8.11 -1.33 5.71
C PHE A 116 -8.28 -2.23 4.50
N GLU A 117 -8.72 -3.47 4.73
CA GLU A 117 -8.96 -4.45 3.68
C GLU A 117 -10.45 -4.49 3.34
N PHE A 118 -10.75 -4.41 2.05
CA PHE A 118 -12.10 -4.50 1.52
C PHE A 118 -12.13 -5.30 0.22
N GLY A 119 -13.34 -5.65 -0.21
CA GLY A 119 -13.60 -6.33 -1.47
C GLY A 119 -15.03 -6.88 -1.46
N ARG A 120 -15.38 -7.76 -2.41
CA ARG A 120 -16.72 -8.37 -2.46
C ARG A 120 -17.13 -8.94 -1.10
N ALA A 121 -18.29 -8.52 -0.59
CA ALA A 121 -18.89 -9.14 0.60
C ALA A 121 -19.21 -10.60 0.25
N VAL A 122 -18.38 -11.51 0.75
CA VAL A 122 -18.62 -12.96 0.66
C VAL A 122 -19.30 -13.38 1.96
N ARG A 123 -20.38 -14.13 1.84
CA ARG A 123 -21.08 -14.66 3.01
C ARG A 123 -20.25 -15.78 3.64
N PRO A 124 -20.39 -16.05 4.94
CA PRO A 124 -19.71 -17.19 5.58
C PRO A 124 -20.03 -18.55 4.94
N ASP A 125 -21.16 -18.67 4.24
CA ASP A 125 -21.62 -19.85 3.50
C ASP A 125 -21.31 -19.78 1.99
N ASP A 126 -20.48 -18.83 1.53
CA ASP A 126 -20.04 -18.75 0.13
C ASP A 126 -19.08 -19.92 -0.17
N ILE A 127 -19.37 -20.68 -1.23
CA ILE A 127 -18.61 -21.86 -1.67
C ILE A 127 -17.14 -21.55 -2.00
N GLN A 128 -16.79 -20.28 -2.19
CA GLN A 128 -15.41 -19.84 -2.42
C GLN A 128 -14.63 -19.53 -1.13
N VAL A 129 -15.24 -19.69 0.04
CA VAL A 129 -14.63 -19.42 1.37
C VAL A 129 -14.31 -20.73 2.13
N THR A 130 -14.75 -21.90 1.63
CA THR A 130 -14.44 -23.23 2.18
C THR A 130 -13.11 -23.78 1.67
#